data_AF-A0A838VW44-F1
#
_entry.id   AF-A0A838VW44-F1
#
_cell.length_a   1.000
_cell.length_b   1.000
_cell.length_c   1.000
_cell.angle_alpha   90.00
_cell.angle_beta   90.00
_cell.angle_gamma   90.00
#
_symmetry.space_group_name_H-M   'P 1'
#
loop_
_entity.id
_entity.type
_entity.pdbx_description
1 polymer ?
#
loop_
_entity_poly.entity_id
_entity_poly.type
_entity_poly.pdbx_seq_one_letter_code
_entity_poly.pdbx_strand_id
1 'polypeptide(L)'
;MNNFFRNSSLIVLTVGIVGFSSAVTRPKGSTEAQARKYIEHVVDTLLMPSNHAGSYGSELKKFTTTTASQLLRRYGSYPNFLSLSKEYNTDTLYNALLSEIQVFIEEKSSQYAQEELKNVYVPSYVDKQKVTRATTQVVVNEVNTIISKSVELPVGAFTNYVGTPLRNKVRDIVKVELRKATGPAPRPERPSTLYTTADCPVCMEDFHTSVKRIYLKCGHNICTGCLTQMYNHAKQTHLNCPLCRAAVSVNDYAQELWPASAPSW
;
A
#
# COMPACT_ATOMS: atom_id res chain seq x y z
N MET A 1 4.02 66.14 17.19
CA MET A 1 5.45 65.95 16.84
C MET A 1 5.54 64.87 15.78
N ASN A 2 6.08 65.28 14.63
CA ASN A 2 6.70 64.54 13.53
C ASN A 2 5.97 63.39 12.80
N ASN A 3 5.51 63.78 11.61
CA ASN A 3 5.48 63.02 10.35
C ASN A 3 6.76 62.23 10.06
N PHE A 4 6.61 61.09 9.35
CA PHE A 4 7.43 60.76 8.17
C PHE A 4 6.70 59.74 7.25
N PHE A 5 6.06 60.26 6.19
CA PHE A 5 6.14 59.88 4.76
C PHE A 5 6.97 58.62 4.39
N ARG A 6 6.71 57.75 3.38
CA ARG A 6 5.85 57.75 2.17
C ARG A 6 6.04 56.41 1.39
N ASN A 7 5.09 56.10 0.49
CA ASN A 7 5.21 55.36 -0.79
C ASN A 7 5.53 53.83 -0.75
N SER A 8 4.87 52.96 -1.53
CA SER A 8 4.67 53.07 -2.99
C SER A 8 3.50 52.22 -3.53
N SER A 9 2.65 52.89 -4.33
CA SER A 9 2.15 52.48 -5.65
C SER A 9 1.16 51.31 -5.79
N LEU A 10 -0.13 51.62 -5.64
CA LEU A 10 -1.20 51.05 -6.46
C LEU A 10 -1.00 51.45 -7.93
N ILE A 11 -0.87 50.47 -8.82
CA ILE A 11 -1.01 50.69 -10.27
C ILE A 11 -2.45 50.38 -10.64
N VAL A 12 -3.25 51.44 -10.75
CA VAL A 12 -4.53 51.44 -11.47
C VAL A 12 -4.19 51.74 -12.93
N LEU A 13 -4.32 50.74 -13.80
CA LEU A 13 -4.25 50.96 -15.25
C LEU A 13 -5.67 51.10 -15.79
N THR A 14 -6.13 52.34 -15.85
CA THR A 14 -7.17 52.78 -16.78
C THR A 14 -6.56 52.82 -18.19
N VAL A 15 -7.09 52.03 -19.12
CA VAL A 15 -6.80 52.19 -20.55
C VAL A 15 -8.12 52.48 -21.27
N GLY A 16 -8.15 53.64 -21.91
CA GLY A 16 -9.29 54.17 -22.64
C GLY A 16 -9.63 53.32 -23.87
N ILE A 17 -10.93 53.25 -24.14
CA ILE A 17 -11.50 52.66 -25.34
C ILE A 17 -11.32 53.67 -26.48
N VAL A 18 -10.38 53.40 -27.39
CA VAL A 18 -10.36 54.02 -28.71
C VAL A 18 -10.60 52.91 -29.72
N GLY A 19 -11.70 53.02 -30.46
CA GLY A 19 -12.12 52.03 -31.44
C GLY A 19 -11.09 51.88 -32.55
N PHE A 20 -10.64 50.64 -32.76
CA PHE A 20 -10.02 50.20 -34.00
C PHE A 20 -10.72 48.94 -34.46
N SER A 21 -11.51 49.09 -35.52
CA SER A 21 -11.95 47.99 -36.36
C SER A 21 -10.73 47.53 -37.15
N SER A 22 -10.19 46.36 -36.83
CA SER A 22 -9.16 45.70 -37.63
C SER A 22 -9.24 44.21 -37.38
N ALA A 23 -9.42 43.46 -38.47
CA ALA A 23 -9.42 42.01 -38.49
C ALA A 23 -8.08 41.50 -37.94
N VAL A 24 -8.09 41.10 -36.67
CA VAL A 24 -6.95 40.44 -36.03
C VAL A 24 -6.86 39.03 -36.60
N THR A 25 -5.86 38.82 -37.45
CA THR A 25 -5.44 37.50 -37.89
C THR A 25 -5.02 36.70 -36.65
N ARG A 26 -5.80 35.64 -36.34
CA ARG A 26 -5.55 34.73 -35.21
C ARG A 26 -4.14 34.14 -35.29
N PRO A 27 -3.29 34.28 -34.25
CA PRO A 27 -2.06 33.49 -34.17
C PRO A 27 -2.43 32.01 -34.02
N LYS A 28 -1.96 31.18 -34.97
CA LYS A 28 -2.25 29.73 -35.12
C LYS A 28 -1.55 28.82 -34.08
N GLY A 29 -1.16 29.35 -32.92
CA GLY A 29 -0.70 28.54 -31.78
C GLY A 29 -1.89 28.23 -30.88
N SER A 30 -2.57 27.12 -31.12
CA SER A 30 -3.93 26.88 -30.64
C SER A 30 -4.07 26.92 -29.12
N THR A 31 -5.17 27.49 -28.69
CA THR A 31 -5.72 27.57 -27.34
C THR A 31 -5.73 26.22 -26.60
N GLU A 32 -5.86 25.14 -27.36
CA GLU A 32 -5.74 23.75 -26.94
C GLU A 32 -4.34 23.39 -26.43
N ALA A 33 -3.27 23.91 -27.05
CA ALA A 33 -1.91 23.67 -26.60
C ALA A 33 -1.62 24.35 -25.23
N GLN A 34 -2.22 25.51 -24.98
CA GLN A 34 -2.12 26.19 -23.69
C GLN A 34 -2.91 25.44 -22.60
N ALA A 35 -4.13 25.00 -22.90
CA ALA A 35 -4.95 24.20 -21.98
C ALA A 35 -4.31 22.85 -21.65
N ARG A 36 -3.72 22.17 -22.65
CA ARG A 36 -2.94 20.95 -22.43
C ARG A 36 -1.77 21.20 -21.48
N LYS A 37 -0.97 22.24 -21.71
CA LYS A 37 0.17 22.58 -20.84
C LYS A 37 -0.25 22.88 -19.40
N TYR A 38 -1.40 23.52 -19.21
CA TYR A 38 -1.94 23.75 -17.87
C TYR A 38 -2.32 22.43 -17.17
N ILE A 39 -3.06 21.55 -17.86
CA ILE A 39 -3.41 20.23 -17.31
C ILE A 39 -2.15 19.43 -16.97
N GLU A 40 -1.18 19.40 -17.88
CA GLU A 40 0.12 18.76 -17.67
C GLU A 40 0.81 19.32 -16.42
N HIS A 41 0.86 20.65 -16.27
CA HIS A 41 1.46 21.29 -15.12
C HIS A 41 0.76 20.95 -13.79
N VAL A 42 -0.57 20.91 -13.75
CA VAL A 42 -1.33 20.56 -12.53
C VAL A 42 -1.05 19.10 -12.13
N VAL A 43 -1.09 18.17 -13.09
CA VAL A 43 -0.79 16.75 -12.82
C VAL A 43 0.66 16.59 -12.35
N ASP A 44 1.61 17.23 -13.02
CA ASP A 44 3.03 17.18 -12.63
C ASP A 44 3.25 17.75 -11.23
N THR A 45 2.53 18.81 -10.85
CA THR A 45 2.61 19.43 -9.52
C THR A 45 2.08 18.51 -8.43
N LEU A 46 0.94 17.84 -8.67
CA LEU A 46 0.31 16.97 -7.67
C LEU A 46 1.00 15.61 -7.51
N LEU A 47 1.55 15.06 -8.61
CA LEU A 47 2.19 13.75 -8.61
C LEU A 47 3.71 13.82 -8.41
N MET A 48 4.35 14.93 -8.78
CA MET A 48 5.82 15.11 -8.83
C MET A 48 6.55 13.99 -9.58
N PRO A 49 6.30 13.79 -10.89
CA PRO A 49 6.88 12.71 -11.68
C PRO A 49 8.41 12.71 -11.69
N SER A 50 9.05 13.88 -11.56
CA SER A 50 10.52 14.02 -11.47
C SER A 50 11.13 13.32 -10.27
N ASN A 51 10.33 13.04 -9.22
CA ASN A 51 10.78 12.30 -8.05
C ASN A 51 10.78 10.77 -8.27
N HIS A 52 10.37 10.32 -9.47
CA HIS A 52 10.28 8.92 -9.82
C HIS A 52 11.16 8.61 -11.04
N ALA A 53 12.03 7.61 -10.91
CA ALA A 53 12.92 7.16 -11.98
C ALA A 53 12.33 5.99 -12.79
N GLY A 54 12.87 5.78 -13.99
CA GLY A 54 12.66 4.57 -14.78
C GLY A 54 11.30 4.46 -15.48
N SER A 55 10.79 3.22 -15.62
CA SER A 55 9.55 2.92 -16.33
C SER A 55 8.35 3.71 -15.80
N TYR A 56 8.35 4.03 -14.52
CA TYR A 56 7.24 4.74 -13.89
C TYR A 56 7.09 6.20 -14.35
N GLY A 57 8.21 6.92 -14.54
CA GLY A 57 8.16 8.27 -15.10
C GLY A 57 7.55 8.30 -16.51
N SER A 58 7.79 7.24 -17.31
CA SER A 58 7.17 7.10 -18.62
C SER A 58 5.67 6.83 -18.57
N GLU A 59 5.21 6.03 -17.59
CA GLU A 59 3.78 5.78 -17.36
C GLU A 59 3.05 7.06 -16.94
N LEU A 60 3.62 7.85 -16.02
CA LEU A 60 3.04 9.12 -15.60
C LEU A 60 2.95 10.12 -16.75
N LYS A 61 3.99 10.22 -17.58
CA LYS A 61 3.96 11.08 -18.77
C LYS A 61 2.86 10.66 -19.74
N LYS A 62 2.68 9.35 -19.94
CA LYS A 62 1.60 8.79 -20.78
C LYS A 62 0.24 9.12 -20.19
N PHE A 63 0.03 8.85 -18.89
CA PHE A 63 -1.20 9.20 -18.17
C PHE A 63 -1.53 10.67 -18.36
N THR A 64 -0.58 11.56 -18.05
CA THR A 64 -0.76 13.02 -18.17
C THR A 64 -1.18 13.44 -19.57
N THR A 65 -0.50 12.93 -20.60
CA THR A 65 -0.80 13.25 -22.00
C THR A 65 -2.19 12.74 -22.41
N THR A 66 -2.56 11.53 -21.97
CA THR A 66 -3.85 10.90 -22.24
C THR A 66 -4.98 11.63 -21.53
N THR A 67 -4.84 11.93 -20.25
CA THR A 67 -5.82 12.66 -19.43
C THR A 67 -6.06 14.06 -19.99
N ALA A 68 -5.00 14.78 -20.35
CA ALA A 68 -5.14 16.08 -20.99
C ALA A 68 -5.99 15.99 -22.28
N SER A 69 -5.69 15.02 -23.15
CA SER A 69 -6.47 14.81 -24.37
C SER A 69 -7.92 14.37 -24.13
N GLN A 70 -8.17 13.53 -23.13
CA GLN A 70 -9.53 13.08 -22.78
C GLN A 70 -10.39 14.20 -22.21
N LEU A 71 -9.84 15.00 -21.30
CA LEU A 71 -10.55 16.14 -20.72
C LEU A 71 -10.84 17.21 -21.78
N LEU A 72 -9.86 17.53 -22.63
CA LEU A 72 -10.07 18.47 -23.74
C LEU A 72 -11.16 17.99 -24.71
N ARG A 73 -11.26 16.67 -24.98
CA ARG A 73 -12.36 16.11 -25.77
C ARG A 73 -13.71 16.18 -25.05
N ARG A 74 -13.74 15.91 -23.74
CA ARG A 74 -14.96 15.91 -22.91
C ARG A 74 -15.58 17.30 -22.78
N TYR A 75 -14.74 18.34 -22.68
CA TYR A 75 -15.19 19.71 -22.41
C TYR A 75 -15.14 20.66 -23.64
N GLY A 76 -14.61 20.22 -24.79
CA GLY A 76 -14.72 20.92 -26.08
C GLY A 76 -13.53 21.83 -26.45
N SER A 77 -13.62 22.47 -27.64
CA SER A 77 -12.59 23.36 -28.18
C SER A 77 -12.80 24.80 -27.71
N TYR A 78 -11.79 25.39 -27.05
CA TYR A 78 -11.89 26.71 -26.43
C TYR A 78 -11.38 27.84 -27.34
N PRO A 79 -11.98 29.05 -27.31
CA PRO A 79 -11.51 30.20 -28.06
C PRO A 79 -10.23 30.84 -27.52
N ASN A 80 -9.85 30.61 -26.24
CA ASN A 80 -8.51 30.88 -25.65
C ASN A 80 -8.37 30.42 -24.18
N PHE A 81 -7.15 30.11 -23.72
CA PHE A 81 -6.88 29.72 -22.33
C PHE A 81 -7.27 30.82 -21.31
N LEU A 82 -7.28 32.08 -21.74
CA LEU A 82 -7.75 33.21 -20.93
C LEU A 82 -9.24 33.15 -20.59
N SER A 83 -10.10 32.55 -21.43
CA SER A 83 -11.51 32.31 -21.11
C SER A 83 -11.71 31.07 -20.24
N LEU A 84 -10.81 30.07 -20.34
CA LEU A 84 -10.77 28.93 -19.40
C LEU A 84 -10.39 29.37 -17.98
N SER A 85 -9.46 30.33 -17.84
CA SER A 85 -8.99 30.81 -16.53
C SER A 85 -9.79 31.95 -15.92
N LYS A 86 -10.58 32.71 -16.71
CA LYS A 86 -11.43 33.81 -16.22
C LYS A 86 -12.93 33.49 -16.13
N GLU A 87 -13.45 32.51 -16.88
CA GLU A 87 -14.90 32.40 -17.14
C GLU A 87 -15.51 31.04 -16.72
N TYR A 88 -14.71 30.01 -16.42
CA TYR A 88 -15.20 28.72 -15.92
C TYR A 88 -14.52 28.30 -14.62
N ASN A 89 -15.39 27.90 -13.68
CA ASN A 89 -15.14 27.27 -12.38
C ASN A 89 -13.88 26.39 -12.40
N THR A 90 -12.73 26.93 -11.97
CA THR A 90 -11.45 26.21 -11.79
C THR A 90 -11.69 24.86 -11.12
N ASP A 91 -12.66 24.84 -10.21
CA ASP A 91 -13.10 23.71 -9.42
C ASP A 91 -13.65 22.56 -10.30
N THR A 92 -14.40 22.82 -11.38
CA THR A 92 -14.96 21.72 -12.21
C THR A 92 -13.86 20.97 -12.96
N LEU A 93 -12.93 21.69 -13.58
CA LEU A 93 -11.80 21.08 -14.28
C LEU A 93 -10.83 20.43 -13.28
N TYR A 94 -10.58 21.09 -12.16
CA TYR A 94 -9.74 20.57 -11.09
C TYR A 94 -10.34 19.28 -10.50
N ASN A 95 -11.63 19.25 -10.16
CA ASN A 95 -12.32 18.05 -9.67
C ASN A 95 -12.33 16.93 -10.71
N ALA A 96 -12.48 17.25 -12.00
CA ALA A 96 -12.34 16.26 -13.06
C ALA A 96 -10.93 15.66 -13.10
N LEU A 97 -9.88 16.49 -12.97
CA LEU A 97 -8.50 16.03 -12.86
C LEU A 97 -8.28 15.14 -11.64
N LEU A 98 -8.81 15.53 -10.48
CA LEU A 98 -8.73 14.73 -9.26
C LEU A 98 -9.41 13.37 -9.43
N SER A 99 -10.55 13.32 -10.10
CA SER A 99 -11.24 12.07 -10.43
C SER A 99 -10.39 11.18 -11.34
N GLU A 100 -9.73 11.73 -12.37
CA GLU A 100 -8.87 10.96 -13.27
C GLU A 100 -7.60 10.46 -12.55
N ILE A 101 -7.03 11.27 -11.64
CA ILE A 101 -5.90 10.86 -10.78
C ILE A 101 -6.31 9.72 -9.84
N GLN A 102 -7.49 9.82 -9.21
CA GLN A 102 -8.01 8.78 -8.33
C GLN A 102 -8.18 7.45 -9.07
N VAL A 103 -8.79 7.47 -10.26
CA VAL A 103 -8.95 6.27 -11.11
C VAL A 103 -7.61 5.67 -11.48
N PHE A 104 -6.62 6.50 -11.82
CA PHE A 104 -5.27 6.03 -12.12
C PHE A 104 -4.60 5.35 -10.92
N ILE A 105 -4.69 5.96 -9.73
CA ILE A 105 -4.14 5.38 -8.49
C ILE A 105 -4.85 4.07 -8.15
N GLU A 106 -6.18 4.01 -8.31
CA GLU A 106 -6.98 2.81 -8.09
C GLU A 106 -6.53 1.66 -9.01
N GLU A 107 -6.44 1.92 -10.32
CA GLU A 107 -6.00 0.94 -11.32
C GLU A 107 -4.60 0.41 -11.01
N LYS A 108 -3.65 1.31 -10.73
CA LYS A 108 -2.26 0.93 -10.40
C LYS A 108 -2.17 0.18 -9.08
N SER A 109 -2.95 0.55 -8.07
CA SER A 109 -3.00 -0.18 -6.81
C SER A 109 -3.52 -1.61 -6.98
N SER A 110 -4.56 -1.80 -7.80
CA SER A 110 -5.11 -3.11 -8.15
C SER A 110 -4.09 -3.96 -8.91
N GLN A 111 -3.41 -3.39 -9.89
CA GLN A 111 -2.34 -4.06 -10.63
C GLN A 111 -1.21 -4.53 -9.69
N TYR A 112 -0.70 -3.64 -8.83
CA TYR A 112 0.36 -4.00 -7.88
C TYR A 112 -0.07 -5.05 -6.86
N ALA A 113 -1.34 -5.02 -6.42
CA ALA A 113 -1.86 -6.03 -5.51
C ALA A 113 -1.92 -7.41 -6.19
N GLN A 114 -2.37 -7.47 -7.45
CA GLN A 114 -2.37 -8.71 -8.22
C GLN A 114 -0.97 -9.25 -8.47
N GLU A 115 -0.01 -8.39 -8.79
CA GLU A 115 1.41 -8.76 -8.95
C GLU A 115 1.98 -9.33 -7.64
N GLU A 116 1.72 -8.67 -6.51
CA GLU A 116 2.19 -9.14 -5.20
C GLU A 116 1.59 -10.51 -4.84
N LEU A 117 0.30 -10.72 -5.09
CA LEU A 117 -0.41 -12.00 -4.85
C LEU A 117 0.05 -13.15 -5.77
N LYS A 118 0.80 -12.86 -6.83
CA LYS A 118 1.50 -13.88 -7.64
C LYS A 118 2.85 -14.26 -7.05
N ASN A 119 3.46 -13.36 -6.26
CA ASN A 119 4.81 -13.52 -5.72
C ASN A 119 4.83 -14.06 -4.27
N VAL A 120 3.69 -14.16 -3.61
CA VAL A 120 3.56 -14.71 -2.26
C VAL A 120 2.71 -15.98 -2.23
N TYR A 121 2.93 -16.83 -1.22
CA TYR A 121 2.06 -17.96 -0.97
C TYR A 121 0.67 -17.48 -0.52
N VAL A 122 -0.37 -17.95 -1.21
CA VAL A 122 -1.78 -17.67 -0.88
C VAL A 122 -2.49 -19.02 -0.79
N PRO A 123 -3.07 -19.38 0.37
CA PRO A 123 -3.83 -20.62 0.51
C PRO A 123 -4.97 -20.73 -0.51
N SER A 124 -5.28 -21.94 -0.98
CA SER A 124 -6.27 -22.16 -2.04
C SER A 124 -7.68 -21.69 -1.68
N TYR A 125 -8.03 -21.64 -0.40
CA TYR A 125 -9.32 -21.15 0.09
C TYR A 125 -9.42 -19.62 0.16
N VAL A 126 -8.31 -18.89 -0.01
CA VAL A 126 -8.31 -17.43 0.02
C VAL A 126 -8.68 -16.88 -1.35
N ASP A 127 -9.75 -16.09 -1.40
CA ASP A 127 -10.14 -15.36 -2.60
C ASP A 127 -9.17 -14.17 -2.86
N LYS A 128 -8.29 -14.35 -3.84
CA LYS A 128 -7.32 -13.33 -4.28
C LYS A 128 -7.99 -12.06 -4.78
N GLN A 129 -9.16 -12.15 -5.40
CA GLN A 129 -9.89 -10.99 -5.89
C GLN A 129 -10.44 -10.17 -4.73
N LYS A 130 -10.95 -10.84 -3.69
CA LYS A 130 -11.38 -10.17 -2.46
C LYS A 130 -10.23 -9.42 -1.78
N VAL A 131 -9.05 -10.03 -1.68
CA VAL A 131 -7.85 -9.38 -1.11
C VAL A 131 -7.39 -8.19 -1.97
N THR A 132 -7.42 -8.34 -3.29
CA THR A 132 -7.10 -7.25 -4.23
C THR A 132 -8.04 -6.06 -4.03
N ARG A 133 -9.36 -6.30 -4.03
CA ARG A 133 -10.38 -5.25 -3.83
C ARG A 133 -10.23 -4.56 -2.48
N ALA A 134 -10.04 -5.33 -1.40
CA ALA A 134 -9.83 -4.77 -0.06
C ALA A 134 -8.58 -3.88 -0.02
N THR A 135 -7.48 -4.34 -0.63
CA THR A 135 -6.22 -3.58 -0.72
C THR A 135 -6.42 -2.27 -1.48
N THR A 136 -7.01 -2.33 -2.67
CA THR A 136 -7.31 -1.16 -3.50
C THR A 136 -8.21 -0.16 -2.78
N GLN A 137 -9.23 -0.65 -2.07
CA GLN A 137 -10.16 0.23 -1.34
C GLN A 137 -9.47 1.00 -0.21
N VAL A 138 -8.50 0.39 0.49
CA VAL A 138 -7.71 1.10 1.51
C VAL A 138 -6.97 2.28 0.88
N VAL A 139 -6.31 2.07 -0.26
CA VAL A 139 -5.60 3.14 -0.98
C VAL A 139 -6.57 4.23 -1.45
N VAL A 140 -7.70 3.86 -2.06
CA VAL A 140 -8.72 4.82 -2.53
C VAL A 140 -9.29 5.65 -1.37
N ASN A 141 -9.56 5.04 -0.23
CA ASN A 141 -10.07 5.74 0.94
C ASN A 141 -9.07 6.77 1.48
N GLU A 142 -7.77 6.46 1.47
CA GLU A 142 -6.73 7.42 1.85
C GLU A 142 -6.65 8.59 0.87
N VAL A 143 -6.71 8.32 -0.45
CA VAL A 143 -6.73 9.37 -1.48
C VAL A 143 -7.96 10.28 -1.34
N ASN A 144 -9.15 9.70 -1.13
CA ASN A 144 -10.37 10.47 -0.90
C ASN A 144 -10.29 11.32 0.37
N THR A 145 -9.62 10.81 1.40
CA THR A 145 -9.36 11.57 2.63
C THR A 145 -8.45 12.79 2.35
N ILE A 146 -7.47 12.66 1.46
CA ILE A 146 -6.61 13.78 1.05
C ILE A 146 -7.42 14.84 0.28
N ILE A 147 -8.21 14.40 -0.69
CA ILE A 147 -9.06 15.26 -1.52
C ILE A 147 -10.09 16.01 -0.68
N SER A 148 -10.77 15.31 0.24
CA SER A 148 -11.85 15.92 1.05
C SER A 148 -11.36 16.88 2.13
N LYS A 149 -10.10 16.78 2.57
CA LYS A 149 -9.56 17.61 3.67
C LYS A 149 -9.02 18.96 3.23
N SER A 150 -8.85 19.19 1.93
CA SER A 150 -8.13 20.36 1.43
C SER A 150 -8.93 21.04 0.32
N VAL A 151 -9.13 22.35 0.46
CA VAL A 151 -9.71 23.18 -0.62
C VAL A 151 -8.70 23.29 -1.77
N GLU A 152 -7.41 23.38 -1.45
CA GLU A 152 -6.31 23.29 -2.39
C GLU A 152 -5.34 22.20 -1.94
N LEU A 153 -4.97 21.30 -2.85
CA LEU A 153 -4.01 20.25 -2.52
C LEU A 153 -2.57 20.78 -2.55
N PRO A 154 -1.73 20.37 -1.58
CA PRO A 154 -0.33 20.76 -1.59
C PRO A 154 0.43 20.15 -2.79
N VAL A 155 1.53 20.78 -3.16
CA VAL A 155 2.48 20.23 -4.13
C VAL A 155 2.92 18.83 -3.67
N GLY A 156 2.86 17.86 -4.57
CA GLY A 156 3.20 16.46 -4.26
C GLY A 156 2.20 15.73 -3.37
N ALA A 157 0.95 16.23 -3.26
CA ALA A 157 -0.10 15.58 -2.46
C ALA A 157 -0.25 14.07 -2.71
N PHE A 158 0.05 13.61 -3.93
CA PHE A 158 -0.07 12.20 -4.30
C PHE A 158 1.26 11.51 -4.57
N THR A 159 2.41 12.11 -4.28
CA THR A 159 3.74 11.49 -4.55
C THR A 159 3.93 10.13 -3.86
N ASN A 160 3.26 9.90 -2.71
CA ASN A 160 3.27 8.60 -2.01
C ASN A 160 2.27 7.57 -2.57
N TYR A 161 1.43 7.98 -3.51
CA TYR A 161 0.37 7.19 -4.14
C TYR A 161 0.68 6.90 -5.61
N VAL A 162 1.95 7.04 -5.99
CA VAL A 162 2.45 6.76 -7.32
C VAL A 162 3.76 5.96 -7.24
N GLY A 163 4.03 5.12 -8.23
CA GLY A 163 5.33 4.48 -8.47
C GLY A 163 5.79 3.53 -7.38
N THR A 164 7.09 3.54 -7.09
CA THR A 164 7.70 2.70 -6.04
C THR A 164 7.06 2.96 -4.66
N PRO A 165 6.79 4.20 -4.23
CA PRO A 165 6.02 4.46 -3.00
C PRO A 165 4.68 3.73 -2.96
N LEU A 166 3.86 3.83 -4.02
CA LEU A 166 2.59 3.12 -4.09
C LEU A 166 2.78 1.60 -4.03
N ARG A 167 3.73 1.06 -4.80
CA ARG A 167 4.03 -0.38 -4.82
C ARG A 167 4.41 -0.89 -3.43
N ASN A 168 5.23 -0.16 -2.69
CA ASN A 168 5.62 -0.52 -1.33
C ASN A 168 4.43 -0.46 -0.37
N LYS A 169 3.62 0.60 -0.45
CA LYS A 169 2.39 0.74 0.33
C LYS A 169 1.42 -0.42 0.05
N VAL A 170 1.16 -0.73 -1.22
CA VAL A 170 0.31 -1.85 -1.63
C VAL A 170 0.82 -3.17 -1.09
N ARG A 171 2.13 -3.44 -1.18
CA ARG A 171 2.73 -4.65 -0.62
C ARG A 171 2.42 -4.82 0.87
N ASP A 172 2.56 -3.76 1.65
CA ASP A 172 2.32 -3.84 3.09
C ASP A 172 0.83 -4.00 3.42
N ILE A 173 -0.06 -3.36 2.65
CA ILE A 173 -1.52 -3.56 2.78
C ILE A 173 -1.89 -5.01 2.40
N VAL A 174 -1.34 -5.58 1.32
CA VAL A 174 -1.59 -6.97 0.92
C VAL A 174 -1.24 -7.93 2.05
N LYS A 175 -0.11 -7.74 2.74
CA LYS A 175 0.26 -8.58 3.90
C LYS A 175 -0.79 -8.51 5.01
N VAL A 176 -1.33 -7.32 5.28
CA VAL A 176 -2.36 -7.11 6.30
C VAL A 176 -3.68 -7.76 5.88
N GLU A 177 -4.13 -7.54 4.65
CA GLU A 177 -5.38 -8.09 4.14
C GLU A 177 -5.32 -9.62 3.97
N LEU A 178 -4.16 -10.17 3.60
CA LEU A 178 -3.94 -11.62 3.61
C LEU A 178 -4.06 -12.19 5.01
N ARG A 179 -3.44 -11.57 6.03
CA ARG A 179 -3.58 -12.02 7.42
C ARG A 179 -5.04 -11.99 7.90
N LYS A 180 -5.80 -10.97 7.51
CA LYS A 180 -7.24 -10.91 7.81
C LYS A 180 -8.00 -12.04 7.10
N ALA A 181 -7.68 -12.32 5.84
CA ALA A 181 -8.33 -13.36 5.05
C ALA A 181 -7.99 -14.79 5.49
N THR A 182 -6.77 -15.04 5.96
CA THR A 182 -6.35 -16.34 6.50
C THR A 182 -6.78 -16.56 7.95
N GLY A 183 -7.33 -15.54 8.60
CA GLY A 183 -7.49 -15.50 10.05
C GLY A 183 -6.13 -15.42 10.76
N PRO A 184 -6.11 -15.41 12.11
CA PRO A 184 -4.88 -15.65 12.84
C PRO A 184 -4.27 -16.94 12.27
N ALA A 185 -2.98 -16.93 11.94
CA ALA A 185 -2.27 -18.15 11.59
C ALA A 185 -2.73 -19.23 12.58
N PRO A 186 -3.15 -20.42 12.12
CA PRO A 186 -3.65 -21.45 13.02
C PRO A 186 -2.67 -21.51 14.17
N ARG A 187 -3.12 -21.07 15.36
CA ARG A 187 -2.37 -21.30 16.58
C ARG A 187 -2.08 -22.78 16.48
N PRO A 188 -0.79 -23.22 16.46
CA PRO A 188 -0.50 -24.64 16.27
C PRO A 188 -1.46 -25.34 17.19
N GLU A 189 -2.43 -26.07 16.59
CA GLU A 189 -3.54 -26.59 17.36
C GLU A 189 -2.86 -27.28 18.51
N ARG A 190 -3.07 -26.80 19.74
CA ARG A 190 -2.62 -27.54 20.91
C ARG A 190 -3.21 -28.91 20.63
N PRO A 191 -2.40 -29.95 20.37
CA PRO A 191 -2.95 -31.25 20.09
C PRO A 191 -3.92 -31.53 21.23
N SER A 192 -5.20 -31.65 20.89
CA SER A 192 -6.26 -31.88 21.86
C SER A 192 -6.16 -33.29 22.47
N THR A 193 -5.10 -34.01 22.12
CA THR A 193 -4.63 -35.22 22.76
C THR A 193 -3.18 -34.99 23.14
N LEU A 194 -2.85 -35.15 24.42
CA LEU A 194 -1.47 -35.42 24.82
C LEU A 194 -0.99 -36.57 23.93
N TYR A 195 0.08 -36.37 23.17
CA TYR A 195 0.68 -37.48 22.43
C TYR A 195 1.24 -38.43 23.49
N THR A 196 0.54 -39.52 23.76
CA THR A 196 0.93 -40.53 24.76
C THR A 196 1.48 -41.77 24.04
N THR A 197 2.64 -41.63 23.41
CA THR A 197 3.44 -42.80 23.01
C THR A 197 4.21 -43.34 24.21
N ALA A 198 4.36 -44.66 24.28
CA ALA A 198 5.21 -45.32 25.26
C ALA A 198 6.70 -45.05 25.00
N ASP A 199 7.07 -44.86 23.73
CA ASP A 199 8.46 -44.69 23.29
C ASP A 199 8.73 -43.30 22.72
N CYS A 200 10.00 -42.89 22.74
CA CYS A 200 10.46 -41.67 22.10
C CYS A 200 10.39 -41.83 20.57
N PRO A 201 9.67 -40.96 19.84
CA PRO A 201 9.53 -41.09 18.39
C PRO A 201 10.80 -40.75 17.60
N VAL A 202 11.88 -40.34 18.28
CA VAL A 202 13.17 -39.99 17.65
C VAL A 202 14.17 -41.13 17.77
N CYS A 203 14.43 -41.62 18.99
CA CYS A 203 15.36 -42.74 19.22
C CYS A 203 14.67 -44.11 19.36
N MET A 204 13.33 -44.14 19.40
CA MET A 204 12.52 -45.35 19.64
C MET A 204 12.77 -46.03 20.99
N GLU A 205 13.41 -45.34 21.94
CA GLU A 205 13.64 -45.85 23.29
C GLU A 205 12.43 -45.60 24.19
N ASP A 206 12.13 -46.59 25.06
CA ASP A 206 11.00 -46.57 25.98
C ASP A 206 11.13 -45.49 27.06
N PHE A 207 10.06 -44.72 27.25
CA PHE A 207 10.02 -43.62 28.22
C PHE A 207 9.92 -44.08 29.68
N HIS A 208 9.50 -45.32 29.94
CA HIS A 208 9.27 -45.84 31.28
C HIS A 208 10.54 -46.43 31.90
N THR A 209 11.46 -46.92 31.07
CA THR A 209 12.61 -47.72 31.49
C THR A 209 13.95 -47.14 31.06
N SER A 210 14.01 -46.50 29.89
CA SER A 210 15.29 -46.20 29.22
C SER A 210 15.58 -44.70 29.16
N VAL A 211 14.58 -43.86 28.87
CA VAL A 211 14.80 -42.43 28.63
C VAL A 211 13.78 -41.51 29.31
N LYS A 212 14.25 -40.37 29.82
CA LYS A 212 13.36 -39.38 30.45
C LYS A 212 12.50 -38.63 29.43
N ARG A 213 11.17 -38.77 29.53
CA ARG A 213 10.15 -38.07 28.72
C ARG A 213 10.09 -36.57 29.03
N ILE A 214 9.97 -35.74 27.99
CA ILE A 214 9.69 -34.31 28.05
C ILE A 214 8.53 -33.98 27.11
N TYR A 215 7.62 -33.12 27.56
CA TYR A 215 6.55 -32.56 26.72
C TYR A 215 6.95 -31.18 26.21
N LEU A 216 6.88 -30.99 24.89
CA LEU A 216 7.06 -29.69 24.24
C LEU A 216 5.78 -28.87 24.36
N LYS A 217 5.88 -27.53 24.26
CA LYS A 217 4.69 -26.64 24.24
C LYS A 217 3.70 -26.95 23.12
N CYS A 218 4.16 -27.60 22.05
CA CYS A 218 3.33 -28.10 20.97
C CYS A 218 2.60 -29.41 21.30
N GLY A 219 2.70 -29.96 22.52
CA GLY A 219 1.96 -31.14 22.99
C GLY A 219 2.60 -32.50 22.67
N HIS A 220 3.61 -32.54 21.81
CA HIS A 220 4.37 -33.75 21.53
C HIS A 220 5.41 -34.06 22.61
N ASN A 221 5.75 -35.34 22.76
CA ASN A 221 6.78 -35.79 23.69
C ASN A 221 8.04 -36.30 22.94
N ILE A 222 9.21 -36.09 23.54
CA ILE A 222 10.50 -36.64 23.12
C ILE A 222 11.36 -36.88 24.37
N CYS A 223 12.50 -37.55 24.24
CA CYS A 223 13.40 -37.73 25.39
C CYS A 223 14.39 -36.56 25.56
N THR A 224 14.90 -36.41 26.77
CA THR A 224 15.99 -35.46 27.12
C THR A 224 17.21 -35.57 26.20
N GLY A 225 17.62 -36.80 25.86
CA GLY A 225 18.77 -37.07 24.99
C GLY A 225 18.58 -36.50 23.60
N CYS A 226 17.44 -36.83 22.95
CA CYS A 226 17.11 -36.32 21.62
C CYS A 226 16.96 -34.80 21.61
N LEU A 227 16.35 -34.21 22.64
CA LEU A 227 16.24 -32.76 22.74
C LEU A 227 17.62 -32.08 22.87
N THR A 228 18.52 -32.66 23.66
CA THR A 228 19.89 -32.16 23.83
C THR A 228 20.68 -32.26 22.53
N GLN A 229 20.56 -33.38 21.81
CA GLN A 229 21.16 -33.53 20.48
C GLN A 229 20.62 -32.51 19.50
N MET A 230 19.29 -32.31 19.45
CA MET A 230 18.68 -31.29 18.59
C MET A 230 19.19 -29.89 18.92
N TYR A 231 19.34 -29.55 20.21
CA TYR A 231 19.91 -28.28 20.65
C TYR A 231 21.38 -28.13 20.18
N ASN A 232 22.20 -29.16 20.34
CA ASN A 232 23.60 -29.16 19.92
C ASN A 232 23.77 -29.06 18.39
N HIS A 233 22.83 -29.62 17.62
CA HIS A 233 22.84 -29.55 16.15
C HIS A 233 22.25 -28.24 15.60
N ALA A 234 21.37 -27.58 16.34
CA ALA A 234 20.82 -26.29 15.97
C ALA A 234 21.90 -25.21 16.14
N LYS A 235 22.53 -24.81 15.02
CA LYS A 235 23.50 -23.70 14.94
C LYS A 235 22.84 -22.32 15.19
N GLN A 236 22.25 -22.15 16.37
CA GLN A 236 21.71 -20.92 16.96
C GLN A 236 20.49 -20.24 16.34
N THR A 237 19.88 -20.76 15.25
CA THR A 237 18.78 -19.99 14.63
C THR A 237 17.38 -20.53 14.92
N HIS A 238 17.08 -21.84 14.79
CA HIS A 238 15.73 -22.34 15.07
C HIS A 238 15.74 -23.80 15.56
N LEU A 239 15.14 -24.05 16.72
CA LEU A 239 14.82 -25.39 17.21
C LEU A 239 13.34 -25.66 16.93
N ASN A 240 13.05 -26.73 16.21
CA ASN A 240 11.68 -27.08 15.80
C ASN A 240 11.33 -28.50 16.26
N CYS A 241 10.08 -28.73 16.63
CA CYS A 241 9.57 -30.05 16.97
C CYS A 241 9.70 -30.98 15.75
N PRO A 242 10.27 -32.20 15.90
CA PRO A 242 10.44 -33.12 14.76
C PRO A 242 9.11 -33.63 14.20
N LEU A 243 8.05 -33.62 15.02
CA LEU A 243 6.73 -34.15 14.65
C LEU A 243 5.83 -33.15 13.93
N CYS A 244 5.75 -31.90 14.41
CA CYS A 244 4.85 -30.88 13.85
C CYS A 244 5.55 -29.59 13.37
N ARG A 245 6.88 -29.53 13.46
CA ARG A 245 7.70 -28.37 13.06
C ARG A 245 7.42 -27.06 13.81
N ALA A 246 6.61 -27.08 14.87
CA ALA A 246 6.40 -25.93 15.74
C ALA A 246 7.73 -25.49 16.38
N ALA A 247 7.94 -24.17 16.54
CA ALA A 247 9.11 -23.63 17.19
C ALA A 247 9.18 -24.09 18.66
N VAL A 248 10.36 -24.48 19.10
CA VAL A 248 10.68 -24.91 20.47
C VAL A 248 11.62 -23.86 21.06
N SER A 249 11.22 -23.24 22.17
CA SER A 249 12.08 -22.34 22.92
C SER A 249 12.84 -23.11 24.01
N VAL A 250 14.06 -22.65 24.31
CA VAL A 250 14.88 -23.19 25.41
C VAL A 250 14.19 -22.97 26.77
N ASN A 251 13.21 -22.07 26.87
CA ASN A 251 12.41 -21.88 28.08
C ASN A 251 11.09 -22.68 28.07
N ASP A 252 10.91 -23.62 27.14
CA ASP A 252 9.69 -24.42 27.00
C ASP A 252 9.67 -25.68 27.86
N TYR A 253 10.65 -25.87 28.73
CA TYR A 253 10.68 -26.99 29.67
C TYR A 253 9.53 -26.84 30.68
N ALA A 254 8.50 -27.68 30.54
CA ALA A 254 7.67 -28.02 31.69
C ALA A 254 8.53 -28.92 32.60
N GLN A 255 9.21 -28.32 33.58
CA GLN A 255 9.68 -29.09 34.73
C GLN A 255 8.46 -29.74 35.38
N GLU A 256 8.50 -31.08 35.42
CA GLU A 256 7.72 -31.96 36.29
C GLU A 256 6.25 -31.57 36.54
N LEU A 257 5.32 -32.11 35.75
CA LEU A 257 3.97 -32.39 36.24
C LEU A 257 3.46 -33.69 35.62
N TRP A 258 3.91 -34.81 36.19
CA TRP A 258 3.01 -35.95 36.38
C TRP A 258 1.81 -35.43 37.20
N PRO A 259 0.54 -35.65 36.80
CA PRO A 259 -0.56 -35.31 37.68
C PRO A 259 -0.46 -36.22 38.91
N ALA A 260 -0.39 -35.63 40.10
CA ALA A 260 -0.50 -36.31 41.39
C ALA A 260 -1.89 -36.98 41.61
N SER A 261 -2.54 -37.44 40.54
CA SER A 261 -3.89 -37.99 40.52
C SER A 261 -4.11 -38.86 39.27
N ALA A 262 -3.28 -39.90 39.07
CA ALA A 262 -3.68 -41.01 38.22
C ALA A 262 -4.61 -41.92 39.04
N PRO A 263 -5.86 -42.18 38.60
CA PRO A 263 -6.72 -43.09 39.33
C PRO A 263 -6.21 -44.52 39.18
N SER A 264 -6.19 -45.25 40.31
CA SER A 264 -5.95 -46.69 40.33
C SER A 264 -7.16 -47.43 39.76
N TRP A 265 -7.01 -47.96 38.55
CA TRP A 265 -7.79 -49.11 38.06
C TRP A 265 -6.95 -49.88 37.04
#